data_AF-A0AAV1RIV1-F1
#
_entry.id   AF-A0AAV1RIV1-F1
#
_cell.length_a   1.000
_cell.length_b   1.000
_cell.length_c   1.000
_cell.angle_alpha   90.00
_cell.angle_beta   90.00
_cell.angle_gamma   90.00
#
_symmetry.space_group_name_H-M   'P 1'
#
loop_
_entity.id
_entity.type
_entity.pdbx_description
1 polymer ?
#
loop_
_entity_poly.entity_id
_entity_poly.type
_entity_poly.pdbx_seq_one_letter_code
_entity_poly.pdbx_strand_id
1 'polypeptide(L)'
;MYYATLIFQFLTLFLLNTGFILLGGRALKDINLELGQSSLRLQYFIIIAGVACFIFAFFIPTMSAMRIWLGASTIVTSLYIAILTFTAVKDAKSNTKRNYGISGSKVDKVFNGLGAISAIIVCNTCGMIPELQSTLRRPAVQNMRKALYVQFTVGLMFYYGVSIVGYWAYGSSVSSYLPNELSCPKWVKILINTLVLLQSVISQNVRP
;
A
#
# COMPACT_ATOMS: atom_id res chain seq x y z
N MET A 1 -23.49 19.86 -6.17
CA MET A 1 -22.02 19.68 -6.05
C MET A 1 -21.63 19.02 -4.73
N TYR A 2 -22.11 19.49 -3.58
CA TYR A 2 -21.82 18.92 -2.25
C TYR A 2 -22.11 17.40 -2.10
N TYR A 3 -23.28 16.94 -2.54
CA TYR A 3 -23.62 15.51 -2.46
C TYR A 3 -22.73 14.61 -3.33
N ALA A 4 -22.29 15.12 -4.49
CA ALA A 4 -21.39 14.36 -5.36
C ALA A 4 -20.00 14.23 -4.72
N THR A 5 -19.45 15.32 -4.17
CA THR A 5 -18.16 15.27 -3.44
C THR A 5 -18.23 14.35 -2.22
N LEU A 6 -19.33 14.37 -1.48
CA LEU A 6 -19.57 13.48 -0.34
C LEU A 6 -19.55 12.00 -0.76
N ILE A 7 -20.27 11.65 -1.83
CA ILE A 7 -20.32 10.28 -2.34
C ILE A 7 -18.93 9.79 -2.78
N PHE A 8 -18.18 10.62 -3.52
CA PHE A 8 -16.83 10.26 -3.97
C PHE A 8 -15.84 10.13 -2.79
N GLN A 9 -15.95 10.99 -1.78
CA GLN A 9 -15.13 10.91 -0.57
C GLN A 9 -15.41 9.63 0.20
N PHE A 10 -16.69 9.34 0.45
CA PHE A 10 -17.10 8.12 1.14
C PHE A 10 -16.62 6.88 0.38
N LEU A 11 -16.82 6.84 -0.93
CA LEU A 11 -16.38 5.74 -1.77
C LEU A 11 -14.86 5.55 -1.69
N THR A 12 -14.09 6.63 -1.84
CA THR A 12 -12.62 6.58 -1.75
C THR A 12 -12.15 6.07 -0.39
N LEU A 13 -12.72 6.58 0.70
CA LEU A 13 -12.37 6.13 2.05
C LEU A 13 -12.75 4.66 2.26
N PHE A 14 -13.91 4.23 1.79
CA PHE A 14 -14.37 2.85 1.90
C PHE A 14 -13.44 1.88 1.14
N LEU A 15 -13.09 2.19 -0.11
CA LEU A 15 -12.17 1.38 -0.91
C LEU A 15 -10.78 1.32 -0.28
N LEU A 16 -10.26 2.47 0.18
CA LEU A 16 -8.92 2.54 0.80
C LEU A 16 -8.85 1.70 2.07
N ASN A 17 -9.86 1.81 2.95
CA ASN A 17 -9.94 1.02 4.18
C ASN A 17 -10.05 -0.48 3.88
N THR A 18 -10.91 -0.86 2.94
CA THR A 18 -11.04 -2.27 2.52
C THR A 18 -9.72 -2.80 1.98
N GLY A 19 -9.00 -1.99 1.20
CA GLY A 19 -7.66 -2.30 0.67
C GLY A 19 -6.64 -2.57 1.78
N PHE A 20 -6.59 -1.73 2.82
CA PHE A 20 -5.66 -1.94 3.95
C PHE A 20 -5.98 -3.21 4.75
N ILE A 21 -7.25 -3.53 5.00
CA ILE A 21 -7.64 -4.80 5.65
C ILE A 21 -7.19 -6.00 4.81
N LEU A 22 -7.40 -5.94 3.48
CA LEU A 22 -6.99 -7.01 2.57
C LEU A 22 -5.47 -7.19 2.54
N LEU A 23 -4.71 -6.09 2.50
CA LEU A 23 -3.25 -6.09 2.55
C LEU A 23 -2.74 -6.67 3.89
N GLY A 24 -3.28 -6.21 5.02
CA GLY A 24 -2.94 -6.74 6.33
C GLY A 24 -3.25 -8.24 6.48
N GLY A 25 -4.41 -8.69 5.97
CA GLY A 25 -4.78 -10.10 5.97
C GLY A 25 -3.85 -10.98 5.12
N ARG A 26 -3.42 -10.48 3.94
CA ARG A 26 -2.42 -11.17 3.10
C ARG A 26 -1.08 -11.27 3.81
N ALA A 27 -0.59 -10.15 4.35
CA ALA A 27 0.68 -10.12 5.07
C ALA A 27 0.69 -11.07 6.28
N LEU A 28 -0.41 -11.11 7.06
CA LEU A 28 -0.54 -12.01 8.19
C LEU A 28 -0.56 -13.49 7.79
N LYS A 29 -1.23 -13.81 6.67
CA LYS A 29 -1.20 -15.16 6.10
C LYS A 29 0.22 -15.58 5.72
N ASP A 30 0.97 -14.69 5.07
CA ASP A 30 2.33 -15.00 4.62
C ASP A 30 3.30 -15.17 5.79
N ILE A 31 3.16 -14.38 6.87
CA ILE A 31 3.89 -14.60 8.13
C ILE A 31 3.61 -16.00 8.69
N ASN A 32 2.34 -16.40 8.76
CA ASN A 32 1.93 -17.70 9.27
C ASN A 32 2.52 -18.86 8.44
N LEU A 33 2.56 -18.72 7.11
CA LEU A 33 3.18 -19.69 6.20
C LEU A 33 4.69 -19.81 6.43
N GLU A 34 5.40 -18.69 6.60
CA GLU A 34 6.85 -18.70 6.85
C GLU A 34 7.21 -19.30 8.22
N LEU A 35 6.32 -19.18 9.21
CA LEU A 35 6.43 -19.81 10.54
C LEU A 35 6.10 -21.31 10.54
N GLY A 36 5.70 -21.90 9.40
CA GLY A 36 5.39 -23.33 9.28
C GLY A 36 4.08 -23.75 9.94
N GLN A 37 3.18 -22.80 10.20
CA GLN A 37 1.86 -23.04 10.78
C GLN A 37 0.84 -23.45 9.70
N SER A 38 -0.30 -24.00 10.13
CA SER A 38 -1.33 -24.54 9.22
C SER A 38 -1.81 -23.53 8.17
N SER A 39 -2.07 -24.01 6.94
CA SER A 39 -2.57 -23.19 5.83
C SER A 39 -4.07 -22.91 6.00
N LEU A 40 -4.40 -21.96 6.87
CA LEU A 40 -5.78 -21.47 7.01
C LEU A 40 -6.20 -20.64 5.78
N ARG A 41 -7.51 -20.60 5.53
CA ARG A 41 -8.07 -19.76 4.46
C ARG A 41 -7.77 -18.29 4.72
N LEU A 42 -7.44 -17.54 3.66
CA LEU A 42 -7.14 -16.10 3.72
C LEU A 42 -8.24 -15.29 4.43
N GLN A 43 -9.49 -15.73 4.31
CA GLN A 43 -10.66 -15.11 4.95
C GLN A 43 -10.50 -14.97 6.47
N TYR A 44 -9.92 -15.96 7.16
CA TYR A 44 -9.68 -15.88 8.61
C TYR A 44 -8.67 -14.78 8.95
N PHE A 45 -7.58 -14.68 8.20
CA PHE A 45 -6.57 -13.63 8.39
C PHE A 45 -7.12 -12.23 8.08
N ILE A 46 -8.01 -12.11 7.11
CA ILE A 46 -8.72 -10.85 6.83
C ILE A 46 -9.59 -10.44 8.02
N ILE A 47 -10.33 -11.38 8.62
CA ILE A 47 -11.15 -11.11 9.80
C ILE A 47 -10.26 -10.67 10.98
N ILE A 48 -9.15 -11.37 11.23
CA ILE A 48 -8.21 -11.03 12.30
C ILE A 48 -7.61 -9.63 12.06
N ALA A 49 -7.18 -9.32 10.83
CA ALA A 49 -6.67 -8.00 10.47
C ALA A 49 -7.73 -6.90 10.67
N GLY A 50 -8.99 -7.17 10.29
CA GLY A 50 -10.11 -6.25 10.53
C GLY A 50 -10.39 -6.00 12.01
N VAL A 51 -10.37 -7.05 12.84
CA VAL A 51 -10.51 -6.93 14.30
C VAL A 51 -9.36 -6.13 14.90
N ALA A 52 -8.11 -6.39 14.47
CA ALA A 52 -6.95 -5.65 14.93
C ALA A 52 -7.06 -4.15 14.59
N CYS A 53 -7.49 -3.84 13.36
CA CYS A 53 -7.72 -2.45 12.96
C CYS A 53 -8.87 -1.81 13.77
N PHE A 54 -9.95 -2.54 14.04
CA PHE A 54 -11.06 -2.04 14.85
C PHE A 54 -10.64 -1.73 16.29
N ILE A 55 -9.88 -2.63 16.93
CA ILE A 55 -9.30 -2.40 18.25
C ILE A 55 -8.41 -1.15 18.23
N PHE A 56 -7.49 -1.07 17.27
CA PHE A 56 -6.60 0.08 17.12
C PHE A 56 -7.39 1.39 16.92
N ALA A 57 -8.47 1.37 16.12
CA ALA A 57 -9.36 2.51 15.91
C ALA A 57 -10.13 2.93 17.17
N PHE A 58 -10.50 1.98 18.03
CA PHE A 58 -11.19 2.25 19.28
C PHE A 58 -10.27 2.88 20.33
N PHE A 59 -9.04 2.38 20.45
CA PHE A 59 -8.09 2.81 21.49
C PHE A 59 -7.31 4.09 21.14
N ILE A 60 -7.28 4.52 19.88
CA ILE A 60 -6.55 5.72 19.46
C ILE A 60 -7.52 6.78 18.93
N PRO A 61 -8.11 7.61 19.82
CA PRO A 61 -8.91 8.74 19.39
C PRO A 61 -8.38 10.03 20.02
N THR A 62 -7.18 10.49 19.65
CA THR A 62 -6.76 11.86 19.97
C THR A 62 -6.00 12.51 18.80
N MET A 63 -6.42 13.72 18.40
CA MET A 63 -5.81 14.50 17.31
C MET A 63 -4.33 14.81 17.56
N SER A 64 -3.89 14.84 18.83
CA SER A 64 -2.48 15.02 19.19
C SER A 64 -1.62 13.79 18.85
N ALA A 65 -2.16 12.58 19.00
CA ALA A 65 -1.46 11.34 18.68
C ALA A 65 -1.27 11.15 17.16
N MET A 66 -2.17 11.70 16.34
CA MET A 66 -2.10 11.59 14.88
C MET A 66 -0.79 12.07 14.27
N ARG A 67 -0.21 13.17 14.79
CA ARG A 67 1.06 13.68 14.27
C ARG A 67 2.21 12.70 14.50
N ILE A 68 2.22 12.04 15.66
CA ILE A 68 3.21 11.03 16.02
C ILE A 68 3.00 9.77 15.17
N TRP A 69 1.75 9.32 15.01
CA TRP A 69 1.41 8.16 14.18
C TRP A 69 1.70 8.38 12.70
N LEU A 70 1.53 9.60 12.18
CA LEU A 70 1.91 9.96 10.82
C LEU A 70 3.44 9.89 10.62
N GLY A 71 4.21 10.37 11.60
CA GLY A 71 5.66 10.21 11.61
C GLY A 71 6.08 8.73 11.65
N ALA A 72 5.49 7.95 12.54
CA ALA A 72 5.73 6.51 12.65
C ALA A 72 5.39 5.77 11.35
N SER A 73 4.21 6.04 10.77
CA SER A 73 3.77 5.53 9.46
C SER A 73 4.78 5.84 8.36
N THR A 74 5.30 7.07 8.33
CA THR A 74 6.30 7.48 7.33
C THR A 74 7.59 6.66 7.48
N ILE A 75 8.06 6.46 8.71
CA ILE A 75 9.25 5.65 9.01
C ILE A 75 9.03 4.19 8.59
N VAL A 76 7.89 3.60 8.97
CA VAL A 76 7.54 2.21 8.66
C VAL A 76 7.45 2.00 7.15
N THR A 77 6.77 2.90 6.44
CA THR A 77 6.65 2.86 4.98
C THR A 77 8.02 3.01 4.31
N SER A 78 8.87 3.91 4.81
CA SER A 78 10.21 4.14 4.25
C SER A 78 11.12 2.92 4.44
N LEU A 79 11.08 2.30 5.63
CA LEU A 79 11.80 1.05 5.90
C LEU A 79 11.29 -0.09 5.02
N TYR A 80 9.97 -0.23 4.89
CA TYR A 80 9.36 -1.21 4.01
C TYR A 80 9.84 -1.06 2.57
N ILE A 81 9.76 0.16 2.01
CA ILE A 81 10.21 0.46 0.64
C ILE A 81 11.70 0.18 0.48
N ALA A 82 12.54 0.60 1.42
CA ALA A 82 13.98 0.41 1.37
C ALA A 82 14.37 -1.07 1.39
N ILE A 83 13.84 -1.85 2.34
CA ILE A 83 14.12 -3.28 2.47
C ILE A 83 13.61 -4.02 1.23
N LEU A 84 12.37 -3.76 0.80
CA LEU A 84 11.76 -4.40 -0.36
C LEU A 84 12.57 -4.14 -1.64
N THR A 85 12.94 -2.89 -1.89
CA THR A 85 13.72 -2.50 -3.08
C THR A 85 15.11 -3.12 -3.05
N PHE A 86 15.80 -3.06 -1.90
CA PHE A 86 17.12 -3.66 -1.75
C PHE A 86 17.10 -5.16 -2.02
N THR A 87 16.11 -5.86 -1.46
CA THR A 87 15.93 -7.29 -1.69
C THR A 87 15.60 -7.60 -3.15
N ALA A 88 14.67 -6.87 -3.77
CA ALA A 88 14.32 -7.05 -5.17
C ALA A 88 15.52 -6.82 -6.10
N VAL A 89 16.36 -5.80 -5.84
CA VAL A 89 17.58 -5.54 -6.61
C VAL A 89 18.61 -6.64 -6.43
N LYS A 90 18.76 -7.18 -5.22
CA LYS A 90 19.64 -8.31 -4.95
C LYS A 90 19.20 -9.55 -5.72
N ASP A 91 17.91 -9.89 -5.67
CA ASP A 91 17.33 -11.02 -6.40
C ASP A 91 17.46 -10.85 -7.90
N ALA A 92 17.22 -9.63 -8.40
CA ALA A 92 17.43 -9.30 -9.81
C ALA A 92 18.89 -9.62 -10.20
N LYS A 93 19.88 -9.09 -9.49
CA LYS A 93 21.30 -9.34 -9.81
C LYS A 93 21.67 -10.83 -9.78
N SER A 94 21.02 -11.64 -8.94
CA SER A 94 21.28 -13.08 -8.84
C SER A 94 20.57 -13.92 -9.90
N ASN A 95 19.44 -13.46 -10.45
CA ASN A 95 18.63 -14.21 -11.41
C ASN A 95 18.77 -13.65 -12.83
N THR A 96 19.49 -14.39 -13.69
CA THR A 96 19.77 -13.99 -15.08
C THR A 96 18.68 -14.41 -16.07
N LYS A 97 17.86 -15.43 -15.75
CA LYS A 97 16.76 -15.87 -16.62
C LYS A 97 15.46 -15.15 -16.25
N ARG A 98 15.13 -14.10 -17.00
CA ARG A 98 13.87 -13.34 -16.83
C ARG A 98 13.07 -13.33 -18.11
N ASN A 99 11.77 -13.59 -18.00
CA ASN A 99 10.85 -13.46 -19.12
C ASN A 99 10.04 -12.18 -18.95
N TYR A 100 10.04 -11.33 -19.98
CA TYR A 100 9.24 -10.10 -20.03
C TYR A 100 8.07 -10.20 -21.02
N GLY A 101 7.84 -11.40 -21.56
CA GLY A 101 6.72 -11.66 -22.45
C GLY A 101 5.39 -11.48 -21.73
N ILE A 102 4.49 -10.69 -22.32
CA ILE A 102 3.14 -10.52 -21.78
C ILE A 102 2.35 -11.81 -22.03
N SER A 103 2.22 -12.63 -20.99
CA SER A 103 1.43 -13.86 -20.96
C SER A 103 -0.07 -13.57 -20.98
N GLY A 104 -0.86 -14.46 -21.60
CA GLY A 104 -2.33 -14.38 -21.66
C GLY A 104 -2.89 -14.18 -23.06
N SER A 105 -4.20 -14.39 -23.20
CA SER A 105 -4.93 -14.17 -24.46
C SER A 105 -5.01 -12.67 -24.80
N LYS A 106 -5.42 -12.33 -26.03
CA LYS A 106 -5.65 -10.92 -26.41
C LYS A 106 -6.65 -10.23 -25.48
N VAL A 107 -7.67 -10.96 -25.02
CA VAL A 107 -8.71 -10.46 -24.13
C VAL A 107 -8.12 -10.18 -22.74
N ASP A 108 -7.34 -11.12 -22.19
CA ASP A 108 -6.69 -10.95 -20.88
C ASP A 108 -5.77 -9.73 -20.86
N LYS A 109 -5.05 -9.49 -21.95
CA LYS A 109 -4.17 -8.30 -22.08
C LYS A 109 -4.95 -7.00 -21.99
N VAL A 110 -6.13 -6.93 -22.62
CA VAL A 110 -7.00 -5.74 -22.54
C VAL A 110 -7.53 -5.55 -21.13
N PHE A 111 -8.07 -6.60 -20.51
CA PHE A 111 -8.59 -6.52 -19.14
C PHE A 111 -7.50 -6.19 -18.11
N ASN A 112 -6.30 -6.77 -18.23
CA ASN A 112 -5.15 -6.43 -17.39
C ASN A 112 -4.70 -4.98 -17.60
N GLY A 113 -4.72 -4.49 -18.84
CA GLY A 113 -4.44 -3.08 -19.15
C GLY A 113 -5.45 -2.12 -18.51
N LEU A 114 -6.75 -2.41 -18.65
CA LEU A 114 -7.81 -1.63 -17.99
C LEU A 114 -7.70 -1.69 -16.46
N GLY A 115 -7.40 -2.87 -15.91
CA GLY A 115 -7.13 -3.06 -14.50
C GLY A 115 -5.96 -2.20 -14.02
N ALA A 116 -4.84 -2.18 -14.76
CA ALA A 116 -3.68 -1.35 -14.42
C ALA A 116 -4.01 0.15 -14.47
N ILE A 117 -4.74 0.62 -15.49
CA ILE A 117 -5.20 2.02 -15.57
C ILE A 117 -6.09 2.37 -14.37
N SER A 118 -7.02 1.48 -14.01
CA SER A 118 -7.90 1.69 -12.86
C SER A 118 -7.11 1.77 -11.54
N ALA A 119 -6.10 0.91 -11.35
CA ALA A 119 -5.25 0.94 -10.17
C ALA A 119 -4.44 2.25 -10.10
N ILE A 120 -3.90 2.72 -11.22
CA ILE A 120 -3.22 4.03 -11.29
C ILE A 120 -4.16 5.16 -10.88
N ILE A 121 -5.38 5.21 -11.42
CA ILE A 121 -6.35 6.25 -11.08
C ILE A 121 -6.67 6.22 -9.58
N VAL A 122 -6.98 5.05 -9.03
CA VAL A 122 -7.34 4.88 -7.61
C VAL A 122 -6.18 5.29 -6.69
N CYS A 123 -4.95 4.83 -6.98
CA CYS A 123 -3.78 5.14 -6.15
C CYS A 123 -3.38 6.62 -6.17
N ASN A 124 -3.74 7.36 -7.22
CA ASN A 124 -3.45 8.80 -7.33
C ASN A 124 -4.63 9.69 -6.91
N THR A 125 -5.80 9.10 -6.63
CA THR A 125 -6.98 9.86 -6.20
C THR A 125 -6.89 10.14 -4.70
N CYS A 126 -6.90 11.42 -4.33
CA CYS A 126 -7.00 11.84 -2.94
C CYS A 126 -8.35 12.52 -2.70
N GLY A 127 -9.29 11.80 -2.09
CA GLY A 127 -10.65 12.29 -1.83
C GLY A 127 -10.73 13.50 -0.91
N MET A 128 -9.67 13.77 -0.14
CA MET A 128 -9.68 14.83 0.89
C MET A 128 -9.19 16.20 0.39
N ILE A 129 -8.64 16.27 -0.83
CA ILE A 129 -8.11 17.53 -1.39
C ILE A 129 -9.17 18.64 -1.46
N PRO A 130 -10.40 18.40 -1.98
CA PRO A 130 -11.40 19.47 -2.08
C PRO A 130 -11.82 20.03 -0.71
N GLU A 131 -11.91 19.18 0.31
CA GLU A 131 -12.31 19.55 1.67
C GLU A 131 -11.22 20.36 2.38
N LEU A 132 -9.96 19.91 2.28
CA LEU A 132 -8.80 20.65 2.76
C LEU A 132 -8.73 22.04 2.12
N GLN A 133 -8.99 22.13 0.81
CA GLN A 133 -9.01 23.40 0.09
C GLN A 133 -10.15 24.34 0.54
N SER A 134 -11.32 23.80 0.90
CA SER A 134 -12.45 24.61 1.39
C SER A 134 -12.27 25.11 2.83
N THR A 135 -11.49 24.41 3.65
CA THR A 135 -11.36 24.71 5.09
C THR A 135 -10.09 25.49 5.43
N LEU A 136 -9.01 25.35 4.65
CA LEU A 136 -7.73 26.01 4.92
C LEU A 136 -7.76 27.51 4.63
N ARG A 137 -7.36 28.31 5.62
CA ARG A 137 -7.11 29.75 5.47
C ARG A 137 -5.62 30.04 5.29
N ARG A 138 -5.28 31.17 4.66
CA ARG A 138 -3.88 31.64 4.58
C ARG A 138 -3.34 31.88 6.00
N PRO A 139 -2.06 31.55 6.31
CA PRO A 139 -0.97 31.17 5.41
C PRO A 139 -0.84 29.66 5.10
N ALA A 140 -1.62 28.80 5.76
CA ALA A 140 -1.46 27.34 5.68
C ALA A 140 -1.66 26.74 4.28
N VAL A 141 -2.37 27.44 3.39
CA VAL A 141 -2.55 27.07 1.97
C VAL A 141 -1.20 26.95 1.23
N GLN A 142 -0.21 27.79 1.54
CA GLN A 142 1.10 27.74 0.89
C GLN A 142 1.87 26.48 1.28
N ASN A 143 1.82 26.10 2.57
CA ASN A 143 2.45 24.89 3.06
C ASN A 143 1.76 23.64 2.50
N MET A 144 0.43 23.64 2.41
CA MET A 144 -0.32 22.56 1.77
C MET A 144 0.08 22.37 0.30
N ARG A 145 0.19 23.45 -0.48
CA ARG A 145 0.62 23.34 -1.89
C ARG A 145 2.02 22.76 -2.03
N LYS A 146 2.97 23.19 -1.18
CA LYS A 146 4.33 22.61 -1.15
C LYS A 146 4.29 21.11 -0.82
N ALA A 147 3.52 20.71 0.18
CA ALA A 147 3.35 19.30 0.54
C ALA A 147 2.74 18.49 -0.63
N LEU A 148 1.77 19.05 -1.33
CA LEU A 148 1.14 18.43 -2.50
C LEU A 148 2.15 18.23 -3.64
N TYR A 149 2.99 19.23 -3.92
CA TYR A 149 4.05 19.10 -4.92
C TYR A 149 5.06 18.02 -4.55
N VAL A 150 5.50 17.97 -3.29
CA VAL A 150 6.43 16.93 -2.82
C VAL A 150 5.80 15.53 -2.95
N GLN A 151 4.53 15.37 -2.57
CA GLN A 151 3.80 14.10 -2.68
C GLN A 151 3.70 13.62 -4.13
N PHE A 152 3.29 14.49 -5.06
CA PHE A 152 3.13 14.12 -6.48
C PHE A 152 4.45 14.12 -7.28
N THR A 153 5.58 14.46 -6.68
CA THR A 153 6.89 14.34 -7.33
C THR A 153 7.69 13.22 -6.70
N VAL A 154 8.21 13.46 -5.50
CA VAL A 154 9.03 12.51 -4.73
C VAL A 154 8.23 11.27 -4.38
N GLY A 155 6.98 11.42 -3.93
CA GLY A 155 6.12 10.28 -3.59
C GLY A 155 5.85 9.36 -4.78
N LEU A 156 5.53 9.94 -5.95
CA LEU A 156 5.35 9.16 -7.18
C LEU A 156 6.64 8.51 -7.67
N MET A 157 7.79 9.18 -7.51
CA MET A 157 9.09 8.60 -7.85
C MET A 157 9.34 7.31 -7.06
N PHE A 158 9.09 7.30 -5.75
CA PHE A 158 9.23 6.08 -4.95
C PHE A 158 8.18 5.02 -5.33
N TYR A 159 6.93 5.42 -5.48
CA TYR A 159 5.83 4.51 -5.79
C TYR A 159 6.04 3.76 -7.13
N TYR A 160 6.28 4.50 -8.21
CA TYR A 160 6.57 3.89 -9.51
C TYR A 160 7.96 3.28 -9.57
N GLY A 161 8.93 3.81 -8.83
CA GLY A 161 10.29 3.25 -8.73
C GLY A 161 10.27 1.82 -8.22
N VAL A 162 9.56 1.53 -7.13
CA VAL A 162 9.40 0.16 -6.60
C VAL A 162 8.71 -0.75 -7.63
N SER A 163 7.69 -0.25 -8.32
CA SER A 163 6.96 -1.01 -9.35
C SER A 163 7.86 -1.37 -10.53
N ILE A 164 8.68 -0.43 -11.00
CA ILE A 164 9.66 -0.63 -12.08
C ILE A 164 10.74 -1.62 -11.64
N VAL A 165 11.28 -1.48 -10.43
CA VAL A 165 12.27 -2.41 -9.88
C VAL A 165 11.69 -3.82 -9.74
N GLY A 166 10.46 -3.96 -9.27
CA GLY A 166 9.78 -5.24 -9.17
C GLY A 166 9.58 -5.91 -10.53
N TYR A 167 9.10 -5.17 -11.53
CA TYR A 167 8.96 -5.68 -12.89
C TYR A 167 10.33 -6.02 -13.50
N TRP A 168 11.35 -5.20 -13.27
CA TRP A 168 12.71 -5.50 -13.70
C TRP A 168 13.27 -6.76 -13.03
N ALA A 169 12.98 -6.99 -11.75
CA ALA A 169 13.48 -8.14 -10.99
C ALA A 169 12.81 -9.46 -11.40
N TYR A 170 11.48 -9.47 -11.58
CA TYR A 170 10.69 -10.70 -11.73
C TYR A 170 9.99 -10.86 -13.09
N GLY A 171 9.98 -9.81 -13.92
CA GLY A 171 9.39 -9.83 -15.26
C GLY A 171 7.88 -10.10 -15.25
N SER A 172 7.41 -10.88 -16.22
CA SER A 172 5.99 -11.23 -16.39
C SER A 172 5.43 -12.13 -15.27
N SER A 173 6.29 -12.72 -14.45
CA SER A 173 5.91 -13.58 -13.33
C SER A 173 5.62 -12.80 -12.05
N VAL A 174 5.83 -11.48 -12.04
CA VAL A 174 5.60 -10.65 -10.85
C VAL A 174 4.13 -10.72 -10.42
N SER A 175 3.88 -11.13 -9.17
CA SER A 175 2.52 -11.15 -8.63
C SER A 175 2.09 -9.77 -8.15
N SER A 176 0.77 -9.59 -7.99
CA SER A 176 0.17 -8.36 -7.43
C SER A 176 0.68 -8.00 -6.03
N TYR A 177 1.29 -8.94 -5.31
CA TYR A 177 1.89 -8.74 -4.00
C TYR A 177 3.36 -9.09 -4.04
N LEU A 178 4.18 -8.07 -4.35
CA LEU A 178 5.63 -8.21 -4.59
C LEU A 178 6.41 -8.99 -3.49
N PRO A 179 6.07 -8.89 -2.19
CA PRO A 179 6.76 -9.66 -1.16
C PRO A 179 6.76 -11.19 -1.35
N ASN A 180 5.80 -11.73 -2.11
CA ASN A 180 5.73 -13.17 -2.37
C ASN A 180 6.79 -13.67 -3.35
N GLU A 181 7.29 -12.79 -4.23
CA GLU A 181 8.29 -13.15 -5.25
C GLU A 181 9.72 -13.13 -4.70
N LEU A 182 9.93 -12.57 -3.49
CA LEU A 182 11.26 -12.40 -2.91
C LEU A 182 11.89 -13.76 -2.58
N SER A 183 13.09 -14.00 -3.11
CA SER A 183 13.93 -15.17 -2.85
C SER A 183 14.87 -14.91 -1.69
N CYS A 184 14.33 -14.45 -0.56
CA CYS A 184 15.10 -14.07 0.62
C CYS A 184 14.88 -14.98 1.83
N PRO A 185 15.79 -14.95 2.83
CA PRO A 185 15.66 -15.79 4.00
C PRO A 185 14.40 -15.42 4.79
N LYS A 186 13.80 -16.42 5.46
CA LYS A 186 12.48 -16.34 6.09
C LYS A 186 12.28 -15.12 6.99
N TRP A 187 13.27 -14.78 7.81
CA TRP A 187 13.22 -13.62 8.70
C TRP A 187 12.99 -12.27 7.98
N VAL A 188 13.53 -12.08 6.77
CA VAL A 188 13.35 -10.85 5.98
C VAL A 188 11.92 -10.79 5.45
N LYS A 189 11.37 -11.92 4.99
CA LYS A 189 9.96 -11.99 4.57
C LYS A 189 9.01 -11.72 5.72
N ILE A 190 9.28 -12.29 6.89
CA ILE A 190 8.49 -12.02 8.11
C ILE A 190 8.57 -10.54 8.46
N LEU A 191 9.76 -9.94 8.44
CA LEU A 191 9.95 -8.52 8.71
C LEU A 191 9.17 -7.63 7.73
N ILE A 192 9.27 -7.88 6.42
CA ILE A 192 8.56 -7.12 5.38
C ILE A 192 7.05 -7.21 5.60
N ASN A 193 6.51 -8.42 5.80
CA ASN A 193 5.08 -8.60 6.04
C ASN A 193 4.62 -8.00 7.37
N THR A 194 5.48 -7.99 8.39
CA THR A 194 5.18 -7.33 9.68
C THR A 194 5.08 -5.82 9.51
N LEU A 195 5.98 -5.22 8.71
CA LEU A 195 5.91 -3.79 8.35
C LEU A 195 4.63 -3.47 7.56
N VAL A 196 4.23 -4.33 6.61
CA VAL A 196 2.96 -4.19 5.87
C VAL A 196 1.76 -4.25 6.80
N LEU A 197 1.74 -5.22 7.72
CA LEU A 197 0.66 -5.37 8.69
C LEU A 197 0.55 -4.13 9.59
N LEU A 198 1.67 -3.69 10.16
CA LEU A 198 1.75 -2.51 11.02
C LEU A 198 1.30 -1.25 10.25
N GLN A 199 1.80 -1.07 9.02
CA GLN A 199 1.41 0.04 8.17
C GLN A 199 -0.09 0.03 7.84
N SER A 200 -0.66 -1.15 7.57
CA SER A 200 -2.08 -1.29 7.26
C SER A 200 -2.96 -0.89 8.45
N VAL A 201 -2.58 -1.29 9.67
CA VAL A 201 -3.27 -0.92 10.91
C VAL A 201 -3.14 0.58 11.20
N ILE A 202 -1.94 1.15 11.07
CA ILE A 202 -1.72 2.58 11.33
C ILE A 202 -2.46 3.46 10.32
N SER A 203 -2.45 3.08 9.03
CA SER A 203 -3.02 3.90 7.96
C SER A 203 -4.54 4.00 8.02
N GLN A 204 -5.25 3.00 8.57
CA GLN A 204 -6.71 3.07 8.72
C GLN A 204 -7.17 4.12 9.73
N ASN A 205 -6.32 4.46 10.70
CA ASN A 205 -6.67 5.39 11.76
C ASN A 205 -6.45 6.86 11.42
N VAL A 206 -5.99 7.16 10.20
CA VAL A 206 -5.95 8.54 9.71
C VAL A 206 -7.37 8.98 9.36
N ARG A 207 -8.17 9.27 10.39
CA ARG A 207 -9.47 9.93 10.23
C ARG A 207 -9.26 11.36 9.67
N PRO A 208 -10.14 11.85 8.79
CA PRO A 208 -10.23 13.29 8.53
C PRO A 208 -10.60 14.06 9.82
#